data_AF-A0A0U1PAY7-F1
#
_entry.id   AF-A0A0U1PAY7-F1
#
_cell.length_a   1.000
_cell.length_b   1.000
_cell.length_c   1.000
_cell.angle_alpha   90.00
_cell.angle_beta   90.00
_cell.angle_gamma   90.00
#
_symmetry.space_group_name_H-M   'P 1'
#
loop_
_entity.id
_entity.type
_entity.pdbx_description
1 polymer ?
#
loop_
_entity_poly.entity_id
_entity_poly.type
_entity_poly.pdbx_seq_one_letter_code
_entity_poly.pdbx_strand_id
1 'polypeptide(L)'
;MLACAELFRGTLDGAAVHPREVVRACLKHNAAAVIFAHNHPSGVAEPSAADRAITRELREALGLVGVRVLDHLVIGAGPPVSMAALGLL
;
A
#
# COMPACT_ATOMS: atom_id res chain seq x y z
N MET A 1 -2.53 -13.86 9.02
CA MET A 1 -2.51 -12.38 9.07
C MET A 1 -2.21 -11.96 10.50
N LEU A 2 -1.21 -11.12 10.75
CA LEU A 2 -0.83 -10.69 12.11
C LEU A 2 -1.70 -9.54 12.64
N ALA A 3 -2.05 -8.58 11.76
CA ALA A 3 -2.93 -7.45 12.05
C ALA A 3 -3.50 -6.85 10.75
N CYS A 4 -4.59 -6.08 10.85
CA CYS A 4 -5.15 -5.23 9.80
C CYS A 4 -5.37 -3.84 10.39
N ALA A 5 -4.95 -2.78 9.70
CA ALA A 5 -5.13 -1.41 10.18
C ALA A 5 -5.33 -0.44 9.01
N GLU A 6 -6.30 0.46 9.14
CA GLU A 6 -6.40 1.67 8.31
C GLU A 6 -5.37 2.67 8.84
N LEU A 7 -4.25 2.84 8.12
CA LEU A 7 -3.17 3.76 8.54
C LEU A 7 -3.42 5.20 8.08
N PHE A 8 -4.11 5.36 6.95
CA PHE A 8 -4.36 6.65 6.35
C PHE A 8 -5.78 6.69 5.82
N ARG A 9 -6.40 7.85 5.97
CA ARG A 9 -7.67 8.20 5.34
C ARG A 9 -7.45 9.42 4.47
N GLY A 10 -7.66 9.27 3.17
CA GLY A 10 -7.50 10.35 2.21
C GLY A 10 -8.75 11.22 2.05
N THR A 11 -8.60 12.27 1.25
CA THR A 11 -9.71 13.03 0.66
C THR A 11 -9.91 12.60 -0.81
N LEU A 12 -10.79 13.28 -1.53
CA LEU A 12 -10.94 13.12 -2.99
C LEU A 12 -9.62 13.35 -3.75
N ASP A 13 -8.74 14.23 -3.24
CA ASP A 13 -7.48 14.61 -3.89
C ASP A 13 -6.30 13.71 -3.50
N GLY A 14 -6.51 12.73 -2.61
CA GLY A 14 -5.51 11.75 -2.20
C GLY A 14 -5.32 11.65 -0.68
N ALA A 15 -4.47 10.71 -0.26
CA ALA A 15 -4.04 10.57 1.13
C ALA A 15 -2.55 10.89 1.24
N ALA A 16 -2.17 11.75 2.20
CA ALA A 16 -0.77 11.92 2.56
C ALA A 16 -0.29 10.66 3.30
N VAL A 17 0.36 9.75 2.58
CA VAL A 17 0.95 8.54 3.15
C VAL A 17 2.36 8.87 3.62
N HIS A 18 2.65 8.55 4.88
CA HIS A 18 3.96 8.79 5.47
C HIS A 18 4.68 7.45 5.73
N PRO A 19 5.75 7.11 5.00
CA PRO A 19 6.47 5.84 5.18
C PRO A 19 6.92 5.59 6.62
N ARG A 20 7.27 6.64 7.36
CA ARG A 20 7.67 6.53 8.78
C ARG A 20 6.60 5.88 9.66
N GLU A 21 5.32 6.14 9.41
CA GLU A 21 4.21 5.60 10.20
C GLU A 21 3.93 4.15 9.79
N VAL A 22 4.10 3.83 8.51
CA VAL A 22 4.02 2.45 8.01
C VAL A 22 5.13 1.59 8.61
N VAL A 23 6.38 2.08 8.60
CA VAL A 23 7.52 1.40 9.23
C VAL A 23 7.25 1.16 10.72
N ARG A 24 6.80 2.20 11.44
CA ARG A 24 6.45 2.11 12.87
C ARG A 24 5.39 1.03 13.12
N ALA A 25 4.33 0.98 12.31
CA ALA A 25 3.28 -0.03 12.43
C ALA A 25 3.83 -1.45 12.17
N CYS A 26 4.65 -1.64 11.15
CA CYS A 26 5.26 -2.94 10.84
C CYS A 26 6.13 -3.43 12.00
N LEU A 27 6.99 -2.57 12.54
CA LEU A 27 7.87 -2.90 13.67
C LEU A 27 7.07 -3.20 14.94
N LYS A 28 6.01 -2.42 15.23
CA LYS A 28 5.12 -2.66 16.38
C LYS A 28 4.51 -4.07 16.35
N HIS A 29 4.21 -4.58 15.16
CA HIS A 29 3.64 -5.91 14.97
C HIS A 29 4.67 -7.01 14.67
N ASN A 30 5.97 -6.69 14.69
CA ASN A 30 7.05 -7.58 14.25
C ASN A 30 6.75 -8.24 12.88
N ALA A 31 6.20 -7.46 11.95
CA ALA A 31 5.75 -7.97 10.67
C ALA A 31 6.94 -8.33 9.77
N ALA A 32 6.97 -9.55 9.24
CA ALA A 32 7.98 -9.95 8.25
C ALA A 32 7.61 -9.51 6.81
N ALA A 33 6.33 -9.21 6.58
CA ALA A 33 5.82 -8.77 5.28
C ALA A 33 4.46 -8.08 5.42
N VAL A 34 4.09 -7.28 4.41
CA VAL A 34 2.82 -6.55 4.34
C VAL A 34 2.20 -6.61 2.95
N ILE A 35 0.88 -6.41 2.91
CA ILE A 35 0.10 -6.11 1.70
C ILE A 35 -0.56 -4.75 1.93
N PHE A 36 -0.46 -3.86 0.97
CA PHE A 36 -1.20 -2.60 0.98
C PHE A 36 -2.51 -2.74 0.23
N ALA A 37 -3.51 -1.97 0.63
CA ALA A 37 -4.74 -1.81 -0.11
C ALA A 37 -5.23 -0.37 -0.01
N HIS A 38 -5.70 0.19 -1.12
CA HIS A 38 -6.42 1.47 -1.11
C HIS A 38 -7.63 1.40 -2.05
N ASN A 39 -8.63 2.21 -1.74
CA ASN A 39 -9.86 2.27 -2.50
C ASN A 39 -9.82 3.45 -3.46
N HIS A 40 -10.27 3.25 -4.70
CA HIS A 40 -10.57 4.32 -5.66
C HIS A 40 -12.07 4.61 -5.64
N PRO A 41 -12.53 5.74 -5.07
CA PRO A 41 -13.95 6.10 -5.05
C PRO A 41 -14.57 6.25 -6.44
N SER A 42 -13.75 6.52 -7.47
CA SER A 42 -14.17 6.54 -8.87
C SER A 42 -14.66 5.17 -9.38
N GLY A 43 -14.33 4.09 -8.67
CA GLY A 43 -14.62 2.72 -9.07
C GLY A 43 -13.62 2.11 -10.07
N VAL A 44 -12.67 2.90 -10.58
CA VAL A 44 -11.64 2.42 -11.53
C VAL A 44 -10.44 1.88 -10.75
N ALA A 45 -10.16 0.59 -10.87
CA ALA A 45 -9.07 -0.07 -10.13
C ALA A 45 -7.68 0.04 -10.80
N GLU A 46 -7.55 0.80 -11.89
CA GLU A 46 -6.25 0.99 -12.54
C GLU A 46 -5.33 1.87 -11.64
N PRO A 47 -4.12 1.42 -11.30
CA PRO A 47 -3.21 2.20 -10.47
C PRO A 47 -2.81 3.51 -11.17
N SER A 48 -2.87 4.61 -10.45
CA SER A 48 -2.40 5.92 -10.90
C SER A 48 -0.86 6.02 -10.84
N ALA A 49 -0.32 7.11 -11.37
CA ALA A 49 1.11 7.41 -11.22
C ALA A 49 1.49 7.66 -9.75
N ALA A 50 0.60 8.27 -8.97
CA ALA A 50 0.80 8.50 -7.54
C ALA A 50 0.86 7.18 -6.77
N ASP A 51 -0.02 6.22 -7.09
CA ASP A 51 -0.03 4.89 -6.46
C ASP A 51 1.28 4.15 -6.71
N ARG A 52 1.79 4.20 -7.95
CA ARG A 52 3.11 3.63 -8.29
C ARG A 52 4.25 4.30 -7.53
N ALA A 53 4.22 5.63 -7.41
CA ALA A 53 5.26 6.38 -6.71
C ALA A 53 5.30 6.03 -5.22
N ILE A 54 4.15 6.07 -4.53
CA ILE A 54 4.09 5.77 -3.10
C ILE A 54 4.41 4.30 -2.81
N THR A 55 3.97 3.36 -3.67
CA THR A 55 4.30 1.94 -3.52
C THR A 55 5.80 1.72 -3.55
N ARG A 56 6.50 2.38 -4.48
CA ARG A 56 7.96 2.30 -4.59
C ARG A 56 8.65 2.85 -3.35
N GLU A 57 8.25 4.03 -2.89
CA GLU A 57 8.79 4.66 -1.68
C GLU A 57 8.59 3.77 -0.45
N LEU A 58 7.40 3.19 -0.27
CA LEU A 58 7.10 2.27 0.82
C LEU A 58 7.92 0.99 0.75
N ARG A 59 8.07 0.40 -0.44
CA ARG A 59 8.90 -0.80 -0.65
C ARG A 59 10.35 -0.54 -0.28
N GLU A 60 10.90 0.58 -0.73
CA GLU A 60 12.28 0.97 -0.42
C GLU A 60 12.47 1.18 1.09
N ALA A 61 11.58 1.95 1.72
CA ALA A 61 11.63 2.22 3.15
C ALA A 61 11.49 0.96 4.02
N LEU A 62 10.56 0.07 3.68
CA LEU A 62 10.35 -1.19 4.41
C LEU A 62 11.48 -2.21 4.16
N GLY A 63 12.08 -2.19 2.98
CA GLY A 63 13.25 -3.00 2.65
C GLY A 63 14.43 -2.73 3.59
N LEU A 64 14.63 -1.48 4.01
CA LEU A 64 15.70 -1.09 4.96
C LEU A 64 15.55 -1.74 6.34
N VAL A 65 14.34 -2.14 6.72
CA VAL A 65 14.03 -2.79 8.00
C VAL A 65 13.65 -4.27 7.85
N GLY A 66 13.92 -4.86 6.69
CA GLY A 66 13.71 -6.29 6.44
C GLY A 66 12.23 -6.70 6.30
N VAL A 67 11.33 -5.75 6.02
CA VAL A 67 9.90 -6.02 5.82
C VAL A 67 9.59 -6.06 4.32
N ARG A 68 9.04 -7.18 3.84
CA ARG A 68 8.71 -7.34 2.42
C ARG A 68 7.34 -6.75 2.08
N VAL A 69 7.23 -6.05 0.96
CA VAL A 69 5.93 -5.69 0.38
C VAL A 69 5.53 -6.81 -0.59
N LEU A 70 4.49 -7.57 -0.25
CA LEU A 70 4.03 -8.71 -1.05
C LEU A 70 3.12 -8.28 -2.19
N ASP A 71 2.25 -7.29 -1.93
CA ASP A 71 1.36 -6.74 -2.94
C ASP A 71 0.88 -5.32 -2.56
N HIS A 72 0.33 -4.61 -3.53
CA HIS A 72 -0.49 -3.43 -3.34
C HIS A 72 -1.77 -3.59 -4.18
N LEU A 73 -2.89 -3.72 -3.51
CA LEU A 73 -4.20 -3.90 -4.11
C LEU A 73 -4.90 -2.56 -4.31
N VAL A 74 -5.35 -2.30 -5.53
CA VAL A 74 -6.25 -1.18 -5.86
C VAL A 74 -7.66 -1.71 -5.92
N ILE A 75 -8.54 -1.18 -5.06
CA ILE A 75 -9.92 -1.63 -4.93
C ILE A 75 -10.84 -0.61 -5.63
N GLY A 76 -11.48 -1.04 -6.72
CA GLY A 76 -12.51 -0.28 -7.44
C GLY A 76 -13.90 -0.88 -7.24
N ALA A 77 -14.81 -0.63 -8.18
CA ALA A 77 -16.16 -1.22 -8.19
C ALA A 77 -16.17 -2.68 -8.68
N GLY A 78 -15.16 -3.06 -9.48
CA GLY A 78 -14.98 -4.42 -9.98
C GLY A 78 -13.98 -5.24 -9.14
N PRO A 79 -13.44 -6.32 -9.70
CA PRO A 79 -12.38 -7.09 -9.06
C PRO A 79 -11.17 -6.20 -8.71
N PRO A 80 -10.51 -6.47 -7.57
CA PRO A 80 -9.33 -5.72 -7.18
C PRO A 80 -8.17 -5.97 -8.16
N VAL A 81 -7.36 -4.94 -8.39
CA VAL A 81 -6.15 -5.04 -9.21
C VAL A 81 -4.93 -5.19 -8.31
N SER A 82 -4.13 -6.22 -8.59
CA SER A 82 -2.85 -6.47 -7.91
C SER A 82 -1.72 -5.78 -8.67
N MET A 83 -1.02 -4.85 -8.02
CA MET A 83 0.16 -4.23 -8.60
C MET A 83 1.31 -5.24 -8.78
N ALA A 84 1.39 -6.28 -7.93
CA ALA A 84 2.36 -7.36 -8.10
C ALA A 84 2.10 -8.13 -9.40
N ALA A 85 0.84 -8.51 -9.65
CA ALA A 85 0.45 -9.26 -10.84
C ALA A 85 0.66 -8.45 -12.13
N LEU A 86 0.61 -7.11 -12.05
CA LEU A 86 0.92 -6.21 -13.16
C LEU A 86 2.42 -5.94 -13.33
N GLY A 87 3.30 -6.46 -12.47
CA GLY A 87 4.75 -6.20 -12.51
C GLY A 87 5.13 -4.77 -12.11
N LEU A 88 4.29 -4.11 -11.29
CA LEU A 88 4.48 -2.71 -10.87
C LEU A 88 5.09 -2.57 -9.46
N LEU A 89 5.53 -3.69 -8.87
CA LEU A 89 6.08 -3.74 -7.52
C LEU A 89 7.59 -3.69 -7.46
#